data_AF-A0A7J3M8U0-F1
#
_entry.id   AF-A0A7J3M8U0-F1
#
_cell.length_a   1.000
_cell.length_b   1.000
_cell.length_c   1.000
_cell.angle_alpha   90.00
_cell.angle_beta   90.00
_cell.angle_gamma   90.00
#
_symmetry.space_group_name_H-M   'P 1'
#
loop_
_entity.id
_entity.type
_entity.pdbx_description
1 polymer ?
#
loop_
_entity_poly.entity_id
_entity_poly.type
_entity_poly.pdbx_seq_one_letter_code
_entity_poly.pdbx_strand_id
1 'polypeptide(L)'
;NSVLYNNLVFMGVGGSPITPFNTFFEMSEEKIAEVLQECLHKFGGETKKHKMILLSHSPPKNTALDRAFSGIHAGSTSVRGFIEEHKPLLVVCGHIHEAKGKERVGDTLIINPGPARQGNCAVISIEGDEVNADFYSIKM
;
A
#
# COMPACT_ATOMS: atom_id res chain seq x y z
N ASN A 1 2.53 8.83 -11.35
CA ASN A 1 2.25 8.23 -10.03
C ASN A 1 0.78 8.28 -9.65
N SER A 2 -0.13 8.81 -10.47
CA SER A 2 -1.54 8.85 -10.11
C SER A 2 -2.43 8.84 -11.38
N VAL A 3 -3.59 8.17 -11.34
CA VAL A 3 -4.51 8.01 -12.48
C VAL A 3 -5.97 7.82 -12.01
N LEU A 4 -6.93 8.41 -12.72
CA LEU A 4 -8.36 8.21 -12.50
C LEU A 4 -8.88 7.16 -13.49
N TYR A 5 -9.59 6.16 -12.98
CA TYR A 5 -10.28 5.16 -13.79
C TYR A 5 -11.67 4.92 -13.22
N ASN A 6 -12.71 5.20 -14.00
CA ASN A 6 -14.10 5.26 -13.53
C ASN A 6 -14.23 6.18 -12.31
N ASN A 7 -14.61 5.64 -11.15
CA ASN A 7 -14.73 6.37 -9.89
C ASN A 7 -13.57 6.08 -8.91
N LEU A 8 -12.49 5.48 -9.40
CA LEU A 8 -11.34 5.07 -8.60
C LEU A 8 -10.12 5.94 -8.93
N VAL A 9 -9.54 6.57 -7.91
CA VAL A 9 -8.28 7.28 -8.03
C VAL A 9 -7.17 6.37 -7.53
N PHE A 10 -6.28 5.96 -8.43
CA PHE A 10 -5.08 5.21 -8.09
C PHE A 10 -3.94 6.17 -7.84
N MET A 11 -3.24 5.99 -6.71
CA MET A 11 -2.00 6.69 -6.38
C MET A 11 -0.90 5.68 -6.13
N GLY A 12 0.33 6.04 -6.45
CA GLY A 12 1.47 5.14 -6.43
C GLY A 12 2.67 5.77 -5.74
N VAL A 13 3.27 5.05 -4.79
CA VAL A 13 4.58 5.38 -4.23
C VAL A 13 5.45 4.13 -4.23
N GLY A 14 6.59 4.22 -4.92
CA GLY A 14 7.60 3.16 -4.96
C GLY A 14 8.60 3.30 -3.81
N GLY A 15 9.61 2.43 -3.82
CA GLY A 15 10.70 2.44 -2.85
C GLY A 15 10.28 2.05 -1.43
N SER A 16 11.28 2.02 -0.54
CA SER A 16 11.05 1.81 0.88
C SER A 16 11.69 2.90 1.73
N PRO A 17 11.25 3.10 2.98
CA PRO A 17 12.05 3.82 3.95
C PRO A 17 13.47 3.26 4.01
N ILE A 18 14.39 4.03 4.60
CA ILE A 18 15.69 3.50 4.98
C ILE A 18 15.47 2.37 5.99
N THR A 19 15.80 1.15 5.60
CA THR A 19 15.61 -0.06 6.41
C THR A 19 16.97 -0.64 6.81
N PRO A 20 17.05 -1.45 7.88
CA PRO A 20 18.28 -2.18 8.18
C PRO A 20 18.66 -3.22 7.10
N PHE A 21 17.84 -3.41 6.06
CA PHE A 21 18.02 -4.41 5.02
C PHE A 21 18.78 -3.89 3.78
N ASN A 22 19.12 -2.59 3.71
CA ASN A 22 19.75 -1.95 2.54
C ASN A 22 19.01 -2.30 1.23
N THR A 23 17.73 -1.97 1.19
CA THR A 23 16.84 -2.39 0.10
C THR A 23 17.20 -1.71 -1.23
N PHE A 24 16.97 -2.40 -2.34
CA PHE A 24 17.16 -1.85 -3.69
C PHE A 24 16.08 -0.80 -3.95
N PHE A 25 16.40 0.48 -3.71
CA PHE A 25 15.54 1.68 -3.77
C PHE A 25 14.94 2.12 -2.43
N GLU A 26 15.77 2.74 -1.60
CA GLU A 26 15.37 3.41 -0.36
C GLU A 26 15.19 4.92 -0.55
N MET A 27 14.24 5.49 0.18
CA MET A 27 13.86 6.90 0.21
C MET A 27 13.67 7.32 1.68
N SER A 28 13.89 8.59 2.00
CA SER A 28 13.52 9.09 3.32
C SER A 28 11.99 9.14 3.47
N GLU A 29 11.50 9.09 4.71
CA GLU A 29 10.06 9.20 4.99
C GLU A 29 9.49 10.52 4.48
N GLU A 30 10.26 11.61 4.55
CA GLU A 30 9.90 12.92 4.01
C GLU A 30 9.69 12.85 2.49
N LYS A 31 10.58 12.15 1.77
CA LYS A 31 10.44 12.00 0.32
C LYS A 31 9.23 11.13 -0.06
N ILE A 32 8.94 10.10 0.72
CA ILE A 32 7.71 9.28 0.55
C ILE A 32 6.48 10.17 0.75
N ALA A 33 6.45 10.99 1.80
CA ALA A 33 5.36 11.93 2.06
C ALA A 33 5.20 12.96 0.94
N GLU A 34 6.30 13.53 0.43
CA GLU A 34 6.27 14.46 -0.71
C GLU A 34 5.61 13.83 -1.95
N VAL A 35 6.00 12.60 -2.31
CA VAL A 35 5.42 11.90 -3.47
C VAL A 35 3.92 11.67 -3.29
N LEU A 36 3.49 11.32 -2.09
CA LEU A 36 2.06 11.13 -1.77
C LEU A 36 1.29 12.46 -1.87
N GLN A 37 1.85 13.55 -1.36
CA GLN A 37 1.26 14.90 -1.45
C GLN A 37 1.18 15.39 -2.91
N GLU A 38 2.21 15.17 -3.71
CA GLU A 38 2.18 15.48 -5.15
C GLU A 38 1.06 14.72 -5.88
N CYS A 39 0.80 13.46 -5.50
CA CYS A 39 -0.29 12.68 -6.08
C CYS A 39 -1.67 13.26 -5.74
N LEU A 40 -1.86 13.72 -4.49
CA LEU A 40 -3.08 14.41 -4.07
C LEU A 40 -3.27 15.73 -4.81
N HIS A 41 -2.23 16.56 -4.89
CA HIS A 41 -2.29 17.86 -5.56
C HIS A 41 -2.68 17.75 -7.04
N LYS A 42 -2.25 16.70 -7.74
CA LYS A 42 -2.63 16.44 -9.14
C LYS A 42 -4.13 16.26 -9.34
N PHE A 43 -4.82 15.71 -8.34
CA PHE A 43 -6.27 15.52 -8.39
C PHE A 43 -7.05 16.62 -7.67
N GLY A 44 -6.38 17.46 -6.86
CA GLY A 44 -7.01 18.57 -6.14
C GLY A 44 -8.24 18.12 -5.35
N GLY A 45 -9.31 18.91 -5.42
CA GLY A 45 -10.59 18.60 -4.76
C GLY A 45 -11.34 17.38 -5.31
N GLU A 46 -10.98 16.87 -6.49
CA GLU A 46 -11.60 15.67 -7.08
C GLU A 46 -11.27 14.40 -6.28
N THR A 47 -10.15 14.39 -5.55
CA THR A 47 -9.79 13.27 -4.64
C THR A 47 -10.90 12.92 -3.65
N LYS A 48 -11.69 13.91 -3.21
CA LYS A 48 -12.79 13.70 -2.25
C LYS A 48 -14.06 13.16 -2.89
N LYS A 49 -14.17 13.21 -4.22
CA LYS A 49 -15.35 12.72 -4.97
C LYS A 49 -15.20 11.28 -5.44
N HIS A 50 -13.98 10.75 -5.39
CA HIS A 50 -13.63 9.43 -5.88
C HIS A 50 -13.13 8.53 -4.75
N LYS A 51 -13.17 7.22 -4.97
CA LYS A 51 -12.62 6.26 -4.01
C LYS A 51 -11.13 6.08 -4.27
N MET A 52 -10.34 6.25 -3.22
CA MET A 52 -8.89 6.27 -3.32
C MET A 52 -8.31 4.87 -3.14
N ILE A 53 -7.41 4.48 -4.04
CA ILE A 53 -6.62 3.26 -3.96
C ILE A 53 -5.14 3.65 -3.96
N LEU A 54 -4.41 3.25 -2.93
CA LEU A 54 -2.98 3.47 -2.83
C LEU A 54 -2.21 2.19 -3.18
N LEU A 55 -1.27 2.31 -4.11
CA LEU A 55 -0.25 1.31 -4.40
C LEU A 55 1.05 1.80 -3.75
N SER A 56 1.44 1.18 -2.65
CA SER A 56 2.68 1.53 -1.95
C SER A 56 3.61 0.33 -1.97
N HIS A 57 4.86 0.46 -2.42
CA HIS A 57 5.77 -0.67 -2.29
C HIS A 57 5.92 -1.09 -0.81
N SER A 58 6.07 -0.13 0.09
CA SER A 58 6.19 -0.39 1.53
C SER A 58 4.84 -0.49 2.23
N PRO A 59 4.66 -1.47 3.13
CA PRO A 59 3.48 -1.53 3.99
C PRO A 59 3.49 -0.37 5.00
N PRO A 60 2.31 0.02 5.54
CA PRO A 60 2.26 0.97 6.64
C PRO A 60 2.93 0.41 7.90
N LYS A 61 3.64 1.27 8.62
CA LYS A 61 4.28 0.92 9.90
C LYS A 61 3.27 0.39 10.93
N ASN A 62 3.75 -0.51 11.78
CA ASN A 62 3.02 -1.05 12.94
C ASN A 62 1.75 -1.79 12.53
N THR A 63 1.90 -2.71 11.57
CA THR A 63 0.90 -3.67 11.12
C THR A 63 1.49 -5.07 11.14
N ALA A 64 0.66 -6.10 11.05
CA ALA A 64 1.15 -7.46 10.80
C ALA A 64 1.85 -7.55 9.43
N LEU A 65 1.45 -6.70 8.48
CA LEU A 65 1.95 -6.70 7.10
C LEU A 65 3.33 -6.05 6.94
N ASP A 66 3.83 -5.34 7.95
CA ASP A 66 5.19 -4.76 7.94
C ASP A 66 6.20 -5.48 8.84
N ARG A 67 5.81 -6.62 9.40
CA ARG A 67 6.63 -7.38 10.34
C ARG A 67 7.45 -8.45 9.62
N ALA A 68 8.77 -8.30 9.64
CA ALA A 68 9.69 -9.32 9.15
C ALA A 68 9.74 -10.55 10.09
N PHE A 69 10.32 -11.65 9.64
CA PHE A 69 10.53 -12.87 10.43
C PHE A 69 11.35 -12.63 11.70
N SER A 70 12.25 -11.64 11.68
CA SER A 70 13.00 -11.18 12.85
C SER A 70 12.12 -10.50 13.90
N GLY A 71 10.85 -10.24 13.59
CA GLY A 71 9.91 -9.49 14.41
C GLY A 71 10.03 -7.98 14.26
N ILE A 72 10.99 -7.49 13.47
CA ILE A 72 11.20 -6.06 13.22
C ILE A 72 10.12 -5.53 12.28
N HIS A 73 9.51 -4.42 12.67
CA HIS A 73 8.64 -3.64 11.81
C HIS A 73 9.48 -2.81 10.83
N ALA A 74 9.29 -2.99 9.54
CA ALA A 74 10.03 -2.34 8.46
C ALA A 74 9.14 -1.61 7.45
N GLY A 75 7.92 -1.27 7.86
CA GLY A 75 7.00 -0.44 7.08
C GLY A 75 7.34 1.05 7.16
N SER A 76 6.57 1.84 6.42
CA SER A 76 6.71 3.30 6.33
C SER A 76 5.79 4.03 7.29
N THR A 77 6.35 4.99 8.04
CA THR A 77 5.58 5.90 8.90
C THR A 77 4.82 6.93 8.08
N SER A 78 5.36 7.40 6.95
CA SER A 78 4.66 8.31 6.04
C SER A 78 3.47 7.65 5.36
N VAL A 79 3.59 6.39 4.91
CA VAL A 79 2.45 5.63 4.39
C VAL A 79 1.40 5.44 5.48
N ARG A 80 1.82 5.13 6.72
CA ARG A 80 0.90 5.00 7.86
C ARG A 80 0.13 6.29 8.13
N GLY A 81 0.83 7.43 8.25
CA GLY A 81 0.20 8.73 8.49
C GLY A 81 -0.74 9.14 7.34
N PHE A 82 -0.34 8.89 6.10
CA PHE A 82 -1.20 9.14 4.93
C PHE A 82 -2.52 8.36 5.01
N ILE A 83 -2.46 7.09 5.38
CA ILE A 83 -3.66 6.26 5.53
C ILE A 83 -4.57 6.79 6.63
N GLU A 84 -4.02 7.14 7.79
CA GLU A 84 -4.79 7.65 8.91
C GLU A 84 -5.49 8.99 8.59
N GLU A 85 -4.82 9.86 7.84
CA GLU A 85 -5.33 11.17 7.46
C GLU A 85 -6.34 11.10 6.29
N HIS A 86 -6.02 10.34 5.23
CA HIS A 86 -6.76 10.37 3.97
C HIS A 86 -7.71 9.20 3.77
N LYS A 87 -7.59 8.16 4.61
CA LYS A 87 -8.49 6.99 4.67
C LYS A 87 -8.81 6.41 3.29
N PRO A 88 -7.80 5.97 2.52
CA PRO A 88 -8.05 5.31 1.25
C PRO A 88 -8.98 4.11 1.42
N LEU A 89 -9.74 3.76 0.38
CA LEU A 89 -10.59 2.57 0.40
C LEU A 89 -9.72 1.30 0.52
N LEU A 90 -8.60 1.28 -0.20
CA LEU A 90 -7.69 0.16 -0.31
C LEU A 90 -6.24 0.62 -0.40
N VAL A 91 -5.34 -0.09 0.26
CA VAL A 91 -3.89 -0.04 0.00
C VAL A 91 -3.39 -1.42 -0.41
N VAL A 92 -2.67 -1.49 -1.52
CA VAL A 92 -1.93 -2.69 -1.91
C VAL A 92 -0.45 -2.42 -1.71
N CYS A 93 0.22 -3.32 -1.00
CA CYS A 93 1.63 -3.23 -0.69
C CYS A 93 2.42 -4.51 -0.92
N GLY A 94 3.74 -4.42 -0.74
CA GLY A 94 4.67 -5.54 -0.84
C GLY A 94 5.81 -5.39 0.16
N HIS A 95 7.05 -5.44 -0.33
CA HIS A 95 8.30 -5.27 0.42
C HIS A 95 8.62 -6.38 1.43
N ILE A 96 7.70 -6.70 2.35
CA ILE A 96 7.89 -7.72 3.36
C ILE A 96 7.33 -9.04 2.82
N HIS A 97 8.22 -9.86 2.26
CA HIS A 97 7.86 -11.08 1.53
C HIS A 97 7.17 -12.14 2.41
N GLU A 98 7.52 -12.22 3.68
CA GLU A 98 6.89 -13.13 4.63
C GLU A 98 5.51 -12.68 5.13
N ALA A 99 5.16 -11.41 4.97
CA ALA A 99 3.95 -10.83 5.55
C ALA A 99 2.78 -10.79 4.55
N LYS A 100 2.58 -11.88 3.79
CA LYS A 100 1.40 -12.06 2.93
C LYS A 100 0.14 -12.03 3.80
N GLY A 101 -0.84 -11.22 3.43
CA GLY A 101 -2.10 -11.15 4.16
C GLY A 101 -2.90 -9.89 3.90
N LYS A 102 -3.94 -9.70 4.72
CA LYS A 102 -4.76 -8.50 4.76
C LYS A 102 -5.01 -8.07 6.19
N GLU A 103 -5.09 -6.76 6.39
CA GLU A 103 -5.34 -6.12 7.69
C GLU A 103 -6.07 -4.80 7.48
N ARG A 104 -6.73 -4.26 8.52
CA ARG A 104 -7.31 -2.91 8.47
C ARG A 104 -6.52 -1.93 9.33
N VAL A 105 -6.32 -0.73 8.79
CA VAL A 105 -5.89 0.45 9.56
C VAL A 105 -7.03 1.46 9.52
N GLY A 106 -7.77 1.57 10.62
CA GLY A 106 -9.07 2.25 10.61
C GLY A 106 -10.04 1.57 9.62
N ASP A 107 -10.62 2.35 8.71
CA ASP A 107 -11.55 1.85 7.70
C ASP A 107 -10.85 1.34 6.43
N THR A 108 -9.56 1.61 6.29
CA THR A 108 -8.78 1.25 5.10
C THR A 108 -8.36 -0.22 5.15
N LEU A 109 -8.66 -0.98 4.09
CA LEU A 109 -8.15 -2.33 3.91
C LEU A 109 -6.73 -2.28 3.32
N ILE A 110 -5.79 -3.00 3.93
CA ILE A 110 -4.40 -3.16 3.46
C ILE A 110 -4.22 -4.59 2.98
N ILE A 111 -3.60 -4.78 1.82
CA ILE A 111 -3.35 -6.08 1.21
C ILE A 111 -1.89 -6.20 0.81
N ASN A 112 -1.20 -7.22 1.31
CA ASN A 112 0.09 -7.68 0.79
C ASN A 112 -0.15 -9.04 0.09
N PRO A 113 -0.12 -9.09 -1.26
CA PRO A 113 -0.36 -10.33 -2.02
C PRO A 113 0.67 -11.43 -1.74
N GLY A 114 1.84 -11.07 -1.19
CA GLY A 114 3.01 -11.93 -1.10
C GLY A 114 3.86 -11.90 -2.38
N PRO A 115 5.06 -12.50 -2.35
CA PRO A 115 6.02 -12.41 -3.43
C PRO A 115 5.58 -13.24 -4.64
N ALA A 116 5.49 -12.59 -5.81
CA ALA A 116 5.10 -13.24 -7.06
C ALA A 116 6.01 -14.43 -7.40
N ARG A 117 7.32 -14.36 -7.14
CA ARG A 117 8.28 -15.47 -7.36
C ARG A 117 7.95 -16.78 -6.63
N GLN A 118 7.03 -16.76 -5.66
CA GLN A 118 6.53 -17.94 -4.96
C GLN A 118 5.14 -18.36 -5.45
N GLY A 119 4.70 -17.88 -6.62
CA GLY A 119 3.35 -18.12 -7.14
C GLY A 119 2.26 -17.22 -6.56
N ASN A 120 2.58 -16.34 -5.60
CA ASN A 120 1.55 -15.62 -4.86
C ASN A 120 0.94 -14.47 -5.67
N CYS A 121 -0.40 -14.35 -5.62
CA CYS A 121 -1.13 -13.19 -6.09
C CYS A 121 -2.43 -13.01 -5.30
N ALA A 122 -3.10 -11.86 -5.49
CA ALA A 122 -4.42 -11.58 -4.95
C ALA A 122 -5.32 -11.05 -6.07
N VAL A 123 -6.56 -11.53 -6.14
CA VAL A 123 -7.61 -10.94 -6.96
C VAL A 123 -8.48 -10.09 -6.06
N ILE A 124 -8.66 -8.84 -6.44
CA ILE A 124 -9.38 -7.85 -5.64
C ILE A 124 -10.61 -7.39 -6.44
N SER A 125 -11.77 -7.51 -5.82
CA SER A 125 -13.06 -7.04 -6.36
C SER A 125 -13.52 -5.85 -5.54
N ILE A 126 -13.97 -4.79 -6.20
CA ILE A 126 -14.44 -3.56 -5.57
C ILE A 126 -15.86 -3.28 -6.07
N GLU A 127 -16.83 -3.30 -5.15
CA GLU A 127 -18.24 -3.04 -5.42
C GLU A 127 -18.73 -1.93 -4.51
N GLY A 128 -18.83 -0.70 -5.04
CA GLY A 128 -19.10 0.49 -4.23
C GLY A 128 -17.98 0.74 -3.22
N ASP A 129 -18.29 0.54 -1.94
CA ASP A 129 -17.36 0.67 -0.81
C ASP A 129 -16.89 -0.68 -0.24
N GLU A 130 -17.37 -1.78 -0.81
CA GLU A 130 -16.96 -3.12 -0.41
C GLU A 130 -15.72 -3.54 -1.20
N VAL A 131 -14.70 -4.00 -0.47
CA VAL A 131 -13.47 -4.54 -1.05
C VAL A 131 -13.32 -5.98 -0.61
N ASN A 132 -13.38 -6.89 -1.58
CA ASN A 132 -13.15 -8.31 -1.39
C ASN A 132 -11.81 -8.70 -2.00
N ALA A 133 -11.10 -9.61 -1.34
CA ALA A 133 -9.77 -10.03 -1.75
C ALA A 133 -9.55 -11.50 -1.48
N ASP A 134 -9.26 -12.22 -2.56
CA ASP A 134 -8.96 -13.64 -2.59
C ASP A 134 -7.49 -13.85 -2.94
N PHE A 135 -6.80 -14.65 -2.14
CA PHE A 135 -5.38 -14.95 -2.33
C PHE A 135 -5.23 -16.27 -3.08
N TYR A 136 -4.37 -16.27 -4.10
CA TYR A 136 -4.08 -17.43 -4.92
C TYR A 136 -2.59 -17.75 -4.90
N SER A 137 -2.29 -18.99 -5.27
CA SER A 137 -0.93 -19.47 -5.52
C SER A 137 -0.93 -20.19 -6.87
N ILE A 138 -0.26 -19.60 -7.85
CA ILE A 138 -0.08 -20.16 -9.19
C ILE A 138 1.14 -21.08 -9.14
N LYS A 139 0.99 -22.33 -9.57
CA LYS A 139 2.15 -23.22 -9.77
C LYS A 139 2.98 -22.65 -10.92
N MET A 140 4.19 -22.21 -10.60
CA MET A 140 5.20 -21.75 -11.57
C MET A 140 6.08 -22.91 -12.03
#